data_AF-A0AAU7NRY6-F1
#
_entry.id   AF-A0AAU7NRY6-F1
#
_cell.length_a   1.000
_cell.length_b   1.000
_cell.length_c   1.000
_cell.angle_alpha   90.00
_cell.angle_beta   90.00
_cell.angle_gamma   90.00
#
_symmetry.space_group_name_H-M   'P 1'
#
loop_
_entity.id
_entity.type
_entity.pdbx_description
1 polymer ?
#
loop_
_entity_poly.entity_id
_entity_poly.type
_entity_poly.pdbx_seq_one_letter_code
_entity_poly.pdbx_strand_id
1 'polypeptide(L)' 'MFSKIIVGTSLSETSGKTLCCLKDLRQAGAKEVIPSHAIGFFNTKEKK' A
#
# COMPACT_ATOMS: atom_id res chain seq x y z
N MET A 1 -19.90 -3.65 3.96
CA MET A 1 -19.00 -2.65 4.56
C MET A 1 -17.63 -3.29 4.72
N PHE A 2 -16.58 -2.75 4.11
CA PHE A 2 -15.23 -3.34 4.21
C PHE A 2 -14.63 -3.00 5.58
N SER A 3 -14.49 -4.02 6.44
CA SER A 3 -13.92 -3.83 7.79
C SER A 3 -12.42 -3.48 7.72
N LYS A 4 -11.70 -4.01 6.74
CA LYS A 4 -10.26 -3.77 6.57
C LYS A 4 -9.93 -3.50 5.10
N ILE A 5 -9.08 -2.52 4.86
CA ILE A 5 -8.58 -2.16 3.54
C ILE A 5 -7.06 -2.28 3.54
N ILE A 6 -6.52 -3.05 2.60
CA ILE A 6 -5.08 -3.19 2.40
C ILE A 6 -4.68 -2.34 1.19
N VAL A 7 -3.68 -1.47 1.37
CA VAL A 7 -3.21 -0.56 0.32
C VAL A 7 -1.77 -0.89 -0.01
N GLY A 8 -1.53 -1.31 -1.25
CA GLY A 8 -0.18 -1.49 -1.77
C GLY A 8 0.52 -0.15 -1.97
N THR A 9 1.78 -0.03 -1.54
CA THR A 9 2.63 1.13 -1.77
C THR A 9 4.00 0.69 -2.29
N SER A 10 4.59 1.50 -3.18
CA SER A 10 5.95 1.32 -3.68
C SER A 10 6.99 2.14 -2.91
N LEU A 11 6.60 2.83 -1.84
CA LEU A 11 7.43 3.76 -1.06
C LEU A 11 7.97 4.96 -1.86
N SER A 12 7.50 5.17 -3.09
CA SER A 12 7.81 6.38 -3.87
C SER A 12 7.06 7.60 -3.31
N GLU A 13 7.59 8.80 -3.56
CA GLU A 13 6.91 10.05 -3.21
C GLU A 13 5.47 10.10 -3.76
N THR A 14 5.29 9.66 -5.01
CA THR A 14 3.97 9.56 -5.66
C THR A 14 3.02 8.67 -4.89
N SER A 15 3.47 7.47 -4.49
CA SER A 15 2.65 6.54 -3.70
C SER A 15 2.32 7.08 -2.30
N GLY A 16 3.21 7.88 -1.71
CA GLY A 16 2.96 8.57 -0.45
C GLY A 16 1.86 9.64 -0.57
N LYS A 17 1.86 10.41 -1.65
CA LYS A 17 0.78 11.38 -1.96
C LYS A 17 -0.56 10.66 -2.15
N THR A 18 -0.58 9.53 -2.86
CA THR A 18 -1.79 8.71 -3.03
C THR A 18 -2.29 8.15 -1.69
N LEU A 19 -1.41 7.68 -0.80
CA LEU A 19 -1.78 7.22 0.54
C LEU A 19 -2.45 8.32 1.37
N CYS A 20 -2.00 9.58 1.25
CA CYS A 20 -2.63 10.70 1.94
C CYS A 20 -4.10 10.93 1.53
N CYS A 21 -4.46 10.66 0.27
CA CYS A 21 -5.83 10.76 -0.21
C CYS A 21 -6.76 9.66 0.36
N LEU A 22 -6.19 8.58 0.91
CA LEU A 22 -6.96 7.45 1.46
C LEU A 22 -7.32 7.65 2.94
N LYS A 23 -6.97 8.79 3.55
CA LYS A 23 -7.35 9.13 4.94
C LYS A 23 -8.86 9.17 5.15
N ASP A 24 -9.61 9.51 4.10
CA ASP A 24 -11.07 9.63 4.16
C ASP A 24 -11.80 8.29 4.07
N LEU A 25 -11.09 7.19 3.78
CA LEU A 25 -11.68 5.84 3.78
C LEU A 25 -12.29 5.48 5.14
N ARG A 26 -11.73 6.00 6.23
CA ARG A 26 -12.27 5.81 7.57
C ARG A 26 -13.64 6.49 7.73
N GLN A 27 -13.82 7.67 7.12
CA GLN A 27 -15.10 8.38 7.09
C GLN A 27 -16.13 7.65 6.21
N ALA A 28 -15.65 6.97 5.15
CA ALA A 28 -16.46 6.11 4.30
C ALA A 28 -16.80 4.73 4.89
N GLY A 29 -16.43 4.47 6.16
CA GLY A 29 -16.80 3.25 6.88
C GLY A 29 -15.74 2.15 6.92
N ALA A 30 -14.49 2.44 6.54
CA ALA A 30 -13.38 1.52 6.78
C ALA A 30 -13.01 1.52 8.27
N LYS A 31 -12.95 0.35 8.90
CA LYS A 31 -12.54 0.21 10.31
C LYS A 31 -11.02 0.23 10.46
N GLU A 32 -10.29 -0.25 9.45
CA GLU A 32 -8.83 -0.31 9.44
C GLU A 32 -8.28 -0.12 8.02
N VAL A 33 -7.21 0.67 7.87
CA VAL A 33 -6.46 0.85 6.61
C VAL A 33 -5.01 0.49 6.87
N ILE A 34 -4.51 -0.50 6.13
CA ILE A 34 -3.18 -1.08 6.34
C ILE A 34 -2.34 -0.84 5.09
N PRO A 35 -1.33 0.06 5.12
CA PRO A 35 -0.36 0.18 4.04
C PRO A 35 0.56 -1.06 4.02
N SER A 36 0.83 -1.58 2.83
CA SER A 36 1.66 -2.76 2.61
C SER A 36 2.65 -2.50 1.47
N HIS A 37 3.91 -2.90 1.67
CA HIS A 37 4.93 -2.86 0.65
C HIS A 37 5.46 -4.27 0.39
N ALA A 38 5.50 -4.67 -0.88
CA ALA A 38 6.11 -5.94 -1.26
C ALA A 38 7.62 -5.78 -1.37
N ILE A 39 8.36 -6.49 -0.53
CA ILE A 39 9.82 -6.57 -0.63
C ILE A 39 10.15 -7.66 -1.65
N GLY A 40 10.64 -7.26 -2.81
CA GLY A 40 11.15 -8.19 -3.81
C GLY A 40 12.48 -8.80 -3.34
N PHE A 41 12.47 -10.08 -2.99
CA PHE A 41 13.72 -10.85 -2.90
C PHE A 41 14.16 -11.24 -4.31
N PHE A 42 14.90 -10.35 -4.97
CA PHE A 42 15.59 -10.70 -6.19
C PHE A 42 16.71 -11.69 -5.84
N ASN A 43 16.46 -12.99 -6.06
CA ASN A 43 17.53 -13.97 -6.10
C ASN A 43 18.30 -13.69 -7.40
N THR A 44 19.41 -12.96 -7.30
CA THR A 44 20.28 -12.59 -8.42
C THR A 44 20.95 -13.84 -9.00
N LYS A 45 20.16 -14.61 -9.75
CA LYS A 45 20.60 -15.71 -10.62
C LYS A 45 20.24 -15.39 -12.07
N GLU A 46 20.30 -14.14 -12.48
CA GLU A 46 20.39 -13.79 -13.90
C GLU A 46 21.84 -13.40 -14.22
N LYS A 47 22.63 -14.44 -14.50
CA LYS A 47 23.70 -14.34 -15.49
C LYS A 47 23.07 -14.63 -16.85
N LYS A 48 22.97 -13.63 -17.72
CA LYS A 48 23.37 -13.79 -19.13
C LYS A 48 23.58 -12.46 -19.81
#